data_AF-A0A0C9WIP2-F1
#
_entry.id   AF-A0A0C9WIP2-F1
#
_cell.length_a   1.000
_cell.length_b   1.000
_cell.length_c   1.000
_cell.angle_alpha   90.00
_cell.angle_beta   90.00
_cell.angle_gamma   90.00
#
_symmetry.space_group_name_H-M   'P 1'
#
loop_
_entity.id
_entity.type
_entity.pdbx_description
1 polymer ?
#
loop_
_entity_poly.entity_id
_entity_poly.type
_entity_poly.pdbx_seq_one_letter_code
_entity_poly.pdbx_strand_id
1 'polypeptide(L)'
;MRQQHDDLMSRALQAYLTELKNPNHRARRGLHKICRDFENLYFNETGVKISLSHATLARLSDGGHTCLEAQEHRQWLTNIEEDVVVDFLLEMGQLGWPENHRRIREHVNLIANARLGQKFPNEGVGKNWTARFMQRHSDRIKMVDSRPVERLCAQAANPNANGCYWDLLRDMI
;
A
#
# COMPACT_ATOMS: atom_id res chain seq x y z
N MET A 1 -10.61 2.60 0.45
CA MET A 1 -11.10 3.94 0.81
C MET A 1 -10.39 5.08 0.08
N ARG A 2 -9.11 5.42 0.35
CA ARG A 2 -8.47 6.59 -0.31
C ARG A 2 -8.31 6.44 -1.83
N GLN A 3 -7.90 5.26 -2.29
CA GLN A 3 -7.78 4.99 -3.73
C GLN A 3 -9.14 5.01 -4.44
N GLN A 4 -10.19 4.50 -3.79
CA GLN A 4 -11.56 4.55 -4.30
C GLN A 4 -12.10 5.98 -4.37
N HIS A 5 -11.77 6.83 -3.38
CA HIS A 5 -12.13 8.25 -3.39
C HIS A 5 -11.45 8.99 -4.54
N ASP A 6 -10.13 8.82 -4.70
CA ASP A 6 -9.38 9.47 -5.78
C ASP A 6 -9.78 8.95 -7.17
N ASP A 7 -10.08 7.65 -7.34
CA ASP A 7 -10.61 7.11 -8.61
C ASP A 7 -11.97 7.73 -8.95
N LEU A 8 -12.89 7.80 -7.98
CA LEU A 8 -14.18 8.45 -8.16
C LEU A 8 -14.02 9.95 -8.49
N MET A 9 -13.08 10.64 -7.85
CA MET A 9 -12.75 12.05 -8.12
C MET A 9 -12.21 12.24 -9.54
N SER A 10 -11.32 11.37 -10.00
CA SER A 10 -10.75 11.40 -11.37
C SER A 10 -11.83 11.19 -12.43
N ARG A 11 -12.76 10.24 -12.23
CA ARG A 11 -13.89 10.03 -13.13
C ARG A 11 -14.81 11.26 -13.19
N ALA A 12 -15.11 11.86 -12.05
CA ALA A 12 -15.91 13.08 -11.98
C ALA A 12 -15.23 14.26 -12.69
N LEU A 13 -13.90 14.38 -12.58
CA LEU A 13 -13.11 15.40 -13.27
C LEU A 13 -13.18 15.23 -14.79
N GLN A 14 -12.99 14.01 -15.30
CA GLN A 14 -13.08 13.72 -16.74
C GLN A 14 -14.48 14.06 -17.30
N ALA A 15 -15.53 13.74 -16.56
CA ALA A 15 -16.90 14.10 -16.93
C ALA A 15 -17.08 15.62 -17.00
N TYR A 16 -16.56 16.37 -16.01
CA TYR A 16 -16.63 17.83 -16.02
C TYR A 16 -15.84 18.47 -17.17
N LEU A 17 -14.64 17.98 -17.45
CA LEU A 17 -13.82 18.47 -18.57
C LEU A 17 -14.50 18.22 -19.92
N THR A 18 -15.21 17.10 -20.05
CA THR A 18 -16.03 16.81 -21.25
C THR A 18 -17.20 17.79 -21.35
N GLU A 19 -17.86 18.08 -20.23
CA GLU A 19 -19.00 18.99 -20.18
C GLU A 19 -18.60 20.44 -20.49
N LEU A 20 -17.39 20.86 -20.12
CA LEU A 20 -16.84 22.17 -20.45
C LEU A 20 -16.65 22.38 -21.96
N LYS A 21 -16.36 21.32 -22.71
CA LYS A 21 -16.19 21.36 -24.17
C LYS A 21 -17.53 21.44 -24.91
N ASN A 22 -18.65 21.15 -24.25
CA ASN A 22 -19.97 21.19 -24.90
C ASN A 22 -20.37 22.64 -25.24
N PRO A 23 -20.69 22.97 -26.51
CA PRO A 23 -20.98 24.34 -26.93
C PRO A 23 -22.30 24.89 -26.34
N ASN A 24 -23.20 24.03 -25.88
CA ASN A 24 -24.47 24.44 -25.31
C ASN A 24 -24.35 24.78 -23.82
N HIS A 25 -24.04 26.05 -23.52
CA HIS A 25 -23.87 26.56 -22.15
C HIS A 25 -25.08 26.32 -21.22
N ARG A 26 -26.31 26.29 -21.76
CA ARG A 26 -27.54 26.10 -20.96
C ARG A 26 -27.75 24.65 -20.50
N ALA A 27 -27.16 23.69 -21.21
CA ALA A 27 -27.25 22.27 -20.87
C ALA A 27 -26.09 21.78 -19.98
N ARG A 28 -25.07 22.62 -19.73
CA ARG A 28 -23.88 22.23 -18.96
C ARG A 28 -24.24 21.96 -17.51
N ARG A 29 -23.80 20.81 -17.01
CA ARG A 29 -23.88 20.49 -15.58
C ARG A 29 -22.79 21.24 -14.83
N GLY A 30 -23.17 21.94 -13.76
CA GLY A 30 -22.23 22.59 -12.85
C GLY A 30 -21.50 21.58 -11.95
N LEU A 31 -20.36 22.01 -11.39
CA LEU A 31 -19.50 21.23 -10.49
C LEU A 31 -20.28 20.46 -9.41
N HIS A 32 -21.17 21.16 -8.69
CA HIS A 32 -21.99 20.56 -7.61
C HIS A 32 -22.89 19.44 -8.11
N LYS A 33 -23.48 19.61 -9.30
CA LYS A 33 -24.39 18.62 -9.88
C LYS A 33 -23.62 17.36 -10.26
N ILE A 34 -22.45 17.52 -10.87
CA ILE A 34 -21.58 16.40 -11.23
C ILE A 34 -21.13 15.66 -9.97
N CYS A 35 -20.64 16.35 -8.94
CA CYS A 35 -20.26 15.69 -7.69
C CYS A 35 -21.43 14.86 -7.12
N ARG A 36 -22.63 15.42 -7.01
CA ARG A 36 -23.80 14.72 -6.49
C ARG A 36 -24.24 13.53 -7.35
N ASP A 37 -24.20 13.68 -8.68
CA ASP A 37 -24.53 12.61 -9.62
C ASP A 37 -23.56 11.43 -9.42
N PHE A 38 -22.25 11.69 -9.31
CA PHE A 38 -21.23 10.66 -9.08
C PHE A 38 -21.28 10.04 -7.68
N GLU A 39 -21.55 10.82 -6.63
CA GLU A 39 -21.79 10.30 -5.28
C GLU A 39 -22.95 9.30 -5.27
N ASN A 40 -24.06 9.64 -5.94
CA ASN A 40 -25.26 8.80 -6.04
C ASN A 40 -25.01 7.55 -6.89
N LEU A 41 -24.34 7.69 -8.05
CA LEU A 41 -23.99 6.57 -8.91
C LEU A 41 -23.12 5.57 -8.15
N TYR A 42 -22.06 6.04 -7.47
CA TYR A 42 -21.17 5.18 -6.71
C TYR A 42 -21.89 4.48 -5.54
N PHE A 43 -22.80 5.19 -4.86
CA PHE A 43 -23.63 4.62 -3.81
C PHE A 43 -24.55 3.52 -4.36
N ASN A 44 -25.17 3.73 -5.52
CA ASN A 44 -26.04 2.73 -6.15
C ASN A 44 -25.27 1.49 -6.61
N GLU A 45 -24.01 1.65 -7.05
CA GLU A 45 -23.17 0.55 -7.52
C GLU A 45 -22.56 -0.27 -6.37
N THR A 46 -22.08 0.38 -5.31
CA THR A 46 -21.25 -0.26 -4.27
C THR A 46 -21.91 -0.33 -2.89
N GLY A 47 -22.97 0.45 -2.66
CA GLY A 47 -23.58 0.63 -1.35
C GLY A 47 -22.78 1.49 -0.37
N VAL A 48 -21.60 1.98 -0.76
CA VAL A 48 -20.74 2.81 0.09
C VAL A 48 -20.93 4.29 -0.25
N LYS A 49 -21.23 5.11 0.77
CA LYS A 49 -21.35 6.56 0.60
C LYS A 49 -19.98 7.22 0.72
N ILE A 50 -19.51 7.78 -0.38
CA ILE A 50 -18.30 8.61 -0.45
C ILE A 50 -18.74 10.04 -0.78
N SER A 51 -18.22 11.05 -0.07
CA SER A 51 -18.51 12.45 -0.39
C SER A 51 -17.37 13.12 -1.17
N LEU A 52 -17.74 13.83 -2.23
CA LEU A 52 -16.88 14.58 -3.13
C LEU A 52 -17.05 16.08 -2.87
N SER A 53 -15.93 16.77 -2.65
CA SER A 53 -15.94 18.23 -2.52
C SER A 53 -15.86 18.88 -3.89
N HIS A 54 -16.85 19.72 -4.21
CA HIS A 54 -16.87 20.52 -5.44
C HIS A 54 -15.69 21.49 -5.53
N ALA A 55 -15.17 21.98 -4.40
CA ALA A 55 -14.00 22.85 -4.35
C ALA A 55 -12.72 22.08 -4.74
N THR A 56 -12.64 20.81 -4.36
CA THR A 56 -11.56 19.92 -4.81
C THR A 56 -11.65 19.68 -6.31
N LEU A 57 -12.84 19.42 -6.84
CA LEU A 57 -13.06 19.24 -8.29
C LEU A 57 -12.66 20.49 -9.10
N ALA A 58 -13.02 21.69 -8.62
CA ALA A 58 -12.62 22.96 -9.23
C ALA A 58 -11.09 23.14 -9.24
N ARG A 59 -10.43 22.91 -8.09
CA ARG A 59 -8.97 22.99 -7.98
C ARG A 59 -8.28 22.01 -8.95
N LEU A 60 -8.83 20.82 -9.13
CA LEU A 60 -8.31 19.84 -10.07
C LEU A 60 -8.53 20.26 -11.52
N SER A 61 -9.67 20.87 -11.86
CA SER A 61 -9.90 21.39 -13.21
C SER A 61 -8.96 22.53 -13.59
N ASP A 62 -8.48 23.28 -12.60
CA ASP A 62 -7.50 24.36 -12.79
C ASP A 62 -6.04 23.84 -12.87
N GLY A 63 -5.84 22.52 -12.90
CA GLY A 63 -4.52 21.88 -13.02
C GLY A 63 -3.88 21.48 -11.69
N GLY A 64 -4.65 21.45 -10.59
CA GLY A 64 -4.18 20.89 -9.34
C GLY A 64 -4.01 19.36 -9.40
N HIS A 65 -3.16 18.81 -8.52
CA HIS A 65 -2.95 17.36 -8.41
C HIS A 65 -3.89 16.69 -7.42
N THR A 66 -4.26 15.44 -7.71
CA THR A 66 -4.93 14.55 -6.74
C THR A 66 -3.97 14.18 -5.60
N CYS A 67 -4.50 13.63 -4.50
CA CYS A 67 -3.66 13.27 -3.36
C CYS A 67 -2.68 12.16 -3.73
N LEU A 68 -3.13 11.16 -4.51
CA LEU A 68 -2.28 10.11 -5.06
C LEU A 68 -1.18 10.67 -5.98
N GLU A 69 -1.51 11.49 -6.98
CA GLU A 69 -0.51 12.10 -7.88
C GLU A 69 0.53 12.92 -7.11
N ALA A 70 0.06 13.75 -6.17
CA ALA A 70 0.96 14.53 -5.31
C ALA A 70 1.84 13.63 -4.42
N GLN A 71 1.38 12.44 -4.08
CA GLN A 71 2.12 11.47 -3.30
C GLN A 71 3.13 10.68 -4.14
N GLU A 72 2.83 10.38 -5.40
CA GLU A 72 3.78 9.77 -6.34
C GLU A 72 5.07 10.60 -6.44
N HIS A 73 4.92 11.92 -6.57
CA HIS A 73 6.07 12.83 -6.58
C HIS A 73 6.84 12.90 -5.25
N ARG A 74 6.26 12.44 -4.14
CA ARG A 74 6.88 12.42 -2.80
C ARG A 74 7.45 11.04 -2.43
N GLN A 75 7.38 10.06 -3.32
CA GLN A 75 7.93 8.73 -3.10
C GLN A 75 9.46 8.78 -3.08
N TRP A 76 10.07 8.08 -2.13
CA TRP A 76 11.53 7.92 -2.10
C TRP A 76 12.03 6.93 -3.15
N LEU A 77 11.20 5.95 -3.52
CA LEU A 77 11.49 4.93 -4.52
C LEU A 77 10.71 5.23 -5.80
N THR A 78 11.30 4.89 -6.94
CA THR A 78 10.58 4.77 -8.21
C THR A 78 9.76 3.49 -8.23
N ASN A 79 8.75 3.40 -9.10
CA ASN A 79 7.93 2.19 -9.23
C ASN A 79 8.79 0.93 -9.51
N ILE A 80 9.86 1.07 -10.30
CA ILE A 80 10.79 -0.02 -10.61
C ILE A 80 11.56 -0.46 -9.35
N GLU A 81 12.10 0.49 -8.59
CA GLU A 81 12.80 0.17 -7.33
C GLU A 81 11.86 -0.44 -6.29
N GLU A 82 10.63 0.06 -6.23
CA GLU A 82 9.58 -0.46 -5.35
C GLU A 82 9.23 -1.91 -5.71
N ASP A 83 9.06 -2.24 -6.99
CA ASP A 83 8.81 -3.61 -7.45
C ASP A 83 9.97 -4.57 -7.13
N VAL A 84 11.22 -4.14 -7.33
CA VAL A 84 12.41 -4.94 -6.98
C VAL A 84 12.44 -5.26 -5.48
N VAL A 85 12.10 -4.28 -4.63
CA VAL A 85 12.01 -4.51 -3.18
C VAL A 85 10.89 -5.49 -2.86
N VAL A 86 9.73 -5.37 -3.51
CA VAL A 86 8.61 -6.30 -3.30
C VAL A 86 9.00 -7.73 -3.69
N ASP A 87 9.61 -7.91 -4.86
CA ASP A 87 10.02 -9.23 -5.36
C ASP A 87 11.07 -9.87 -4.45
N PHE A 88 12.07 -9.08 -4.01
CA PHE A 88 13.03 -9.53 -3.02
C PHE A 88 12.36 -10.00 -1.71
N LEU A 89 11.37 -9.27 -1.21
CA LEU A 89 10.66 -9.68 0.02
C LEU A 89 9.82 -10.95 -0.18
N LEU A 90 9.26 -11.15 -1.36
CA LEU A 90 8.55 -12.37 -1.71
C LEU A 90 9.51 -13.56 -1.77
N GLU A 91 10.66 -13.42 -2.42
CA GLU A 91 11.71 -14.44 -2.47
C GLU A 91 12.20 -14.82 -1.06
N MET A 92 12.53 -13.83 -0.23
CA MET A 92 12.94 -14.05 1.15
C MET A 92 11.85 -14.75 1.97
N GLY A 93 10.59 -14.39 1.76
CA GLY A 93 9.44 -15.08 2.35
C GLY A 93 9.33 -16.55 1.92
N GLN A 94 9.54 -16.84 0.63
CA GLN A 94 9.53 -18.22 0.09
C GLN A 94 10.68 -19.07 0.63
N LEU A 95 11.84 -18.46 0.86
CA LEU A 95 13.00 -19.12 1.48
C LEU A 95 12.79 -19.37 2.99
N GLY A 96 11.71 -18.86 3.57
CA GLY A 96 11.37 -19.00 5.00
C GLY A 96 12.06 -17.97 5.89
N TRP A 97 12.60 -16.91 5.31
CA TRP A 97 13.40 -15.89 5.99
C TRP A 97 12.69 -14.54 5.86
N PRO A 98 11.49 -14.37 6.45
CA PRO A 98 10.73 -13.13 6.32
C PRO A 98 11.51 -11.97 6.95
N GLU A 99 11.70 -10.91 6.17
CA GLU A 99 12.44 -9.74 6.63
C GLU A 99 11.62 -8.91 7.62
N ASN A 100 12.30 -8.36 8.62
CA ASN A 100 11.65 -7.48 9.60
C ASN A 100 11.62 -6.02 9.10
N HIS A 101 10.76 -5.19 9.71
CA HIS A 101 10.63 -3.77 9.35
C HIS A 101 11.96 -3.00 9.37
N ARG A 102 12.91 -3.38 10.24
CA ARG A 102 14.20 -2.70 10.34
C ARG A 102 15.08 -3.02 9.11
N ARG A 103 15.16 -4.30 8.72
CA ARG A 103 15.92 -4.76 7.56
C ARG A 103 15.36 -4.23 6.25
N ILE A 104 14.04 -4.27 6.08
CA ILE A 104 13.37 -3.66 4.93
C ILE A 104 13.78 -2.18 4.79
N ARG A 105 13.79 -1.45 5.90
CA ARG A 105 14.22 -0.05 5.93
C ARG A 105 15.69 0.11 5.53
N GLU A 106 16.58 -0.75 6.00
CA GLU A 106 18.00 -0.73 5.65
C GLU A 106 18.20 -0.92 4.14
N HIS A 107 17.56 -1.93 3.54
CA HIS A 107 17.62 -2.19 2.08
C HIS A 107 17.08 -1.01 1.26
N VAL A 108 15.92 -0.48 1.64
CA VAL A 108 15.32 0.67 0.96
C VAL A 108 16.20 1.91 1.06
N ASN A 109 16.79 2.17 2.24
CA ASN A 109 17.72 3.28 2.41
C ASN A 109 18.96 3.12 1.52
N LEU A 110 19.50 1.91 1.36
CA LEU A 110 20.64 1.66 0.48
C LEU A 110 20.30 1.97 -0.98
N ILE A 111 19.15 1.49 -1.46
CA ILE A 111 18.67 1.73 -2.84
C ILE A 111 18.45 3.23 -3.06
N ALA A 112 17.68 3.87 -2.18
CA ALA A 112 17.36 5.30 -2.30
C ALA A 112 18.61 6.18 -2.20
N ASN A 113 19.54 5.88 -1.29
CA ASN A 113 20.78 6.61 -1.15
C ASN A 113 21.71 6.42 -2.35
N ALA A 114 21.77 5.21 -2.94
CA ALA A 114 22.56 4.96 -4.13
C ALA A 114 22.09 5.80 -5.33
N ARG A 115 20.77 6.02 -5.48
CA ARG A 115 20.21 6.84 -6.56
C ARG A 115 20.23 8.33 -6.27
N LEU A 116 19.82 8.76 -5.08
CA LEU A 116 19.59 10.17 -4.73
C LEU A 116 20.83 10.83 -4.10
N GLY A 117 21.77 10.05 -3.56
CA GLY A 117 22.98 10.53 -2.89
C GLY A 117 22.66 11.57 -1.81
N GLN A 118 23.31 12.73 -1.90
CA GLN A 118 23.15 13.83 -0.92
C GLN A 118 21.73 14.42 -0.86
N LYS A 119 20.87 14.16 -1.85
CA LYS A 119 19.46 14.59 -1.81
C LYS A 119 18.61 13.72 -0.88
N PHE A 120 19.10 12.53 -0.52
CA PHE A 120 18.43 11.65 0.41
C PHE A 120 18.77 12.05 1.86
N PRO A 121 17.79 12.11 2.77
CA PRO A 121 18.05 12.43 4.17
C PRO A 121 19.00 11.40 4.81
N ASN A 122 19.97 11.88 5.60
CA ASN A 122 20.90 11.03 6.34
C ASN A 122 20.20 10.10 7.35
N GLU A 123 19.03 10.49 7.84
CA GLU A 123 18.21 9.66 8.73
C GLU A 123 17.50 8.50 8.01
N GLY A 124 17.47 8.54 6.68
CA GLY A 124 16.80 7.57 5.82
C GLY A 124 15.29 7.79 5.71
N VAL A 125 14.57 6.76 5.29
CA VAL A 125 13.10 6.81 5.21
C VAL A 125 12.48 6.89 6.62
N GLY A 126 11.36 7.62 6.71
CA GLY A 126 10.70 7.88 7.99
C GLY A 126 10.25 6.61 8.73
N LYS A 127 10.07 6.71 10.05
CA LYS A 127 9.74 5.56 10.95
C LYS A 127 8.52 4.74 10.49
N ASN A 128 7.48 5.41 10.01
CA ASN A 128 6.24 4.76 9.57
C ASN A 128 6.25 4.35 8.08
N TRP A 129 7.38 4.54 7.38
CA TRP A 129 7.45 4.30 5.94
C TRP A 129 7.25 2.81 5.63
N THR A 130 7.92 1.90 6.35
CA THR A 130 7.81 0.46 6.08
C THR A 130 6.41 -0.07 6.37
N ALA A 131 5.74 0.39 7.43
CA ALA A 131 4.35 0.04 7.69
C ALA A 131 3.42 0.48 6.55
N ARG A 132 3.60 1.69 6.02
CA ARG A 132 2.81 2.21 4.90
C ARG A 132 3.12 1.48 3.59
N PHE A 133 4.38 1.14 3.36
CA PHE A 133 4.83 0.35 2.22
C PHE A 133 4.14 -1.02 2.20
N MET A 134 4.18 -1.73 3.32
CA MET A 134 3.51 -3.03 3.46
C MET A 134 2.00 -2.93 3.31
N GLN A 135 1.38 -1.88 3.84
CA GLN A 135 -0.06 -1.66 3.67
C GLN A 135 -0.45 -1.43 2.20
N ARG A 136 0.40 -0.72 1.45
CA ARG A 136 0.20 -0.44 0.02
C ARG A 136 0.27 -1.71 -0.82
N HIS A 137 1.22 -2.59 -0.51
CA HIS A 137 1.42 -3.88 -1.19
C HIS A 137 0.78 -5.04 -0.44
N SER A 138 -0.31 -4.80 0.29
CA SER A 138 -0.95 -5.82 1.14
C SER A 138 -1.62 -6.95 0.34
N ASP A 139 -1.86 -6.71 -0.94
CA ASP A 139 -2.30 -7.68 -1.94
C ASP A 139 -1.20 -8.70 -2.29
N ARG A 140 0.06 -8.25 -2.34
CA ARG A 140 1.24 -9.08 -2.68
C ARG A 140 1.95 -9.63 -1.44
N ILE A 141 2.24 -8.76 -0.47
CA ILE A 141 3.04 -9.07 0.71
C ILE A 141 2.14 -9.15 1.94
N LYS A 142 2.24 -10.25 2.69
CA LYS A 142 1.62 -10.38 4.00
C LYS A 142 2.66 -10.41 5.10
N MET A 143 2.45 -9.59 6.13
CA MET A 143 3.18 -9.71 7.38
C MET A 143 2.70 -10.98 8.10
N VAL A 144 3.61 -11.92 8.31
CA VAL A 144 3.38 -13.07 9.17
C VAL A 144 4.30 -12.93 10.36
N ASP A 145 3.73 -12.73 11.54
CA ASP A 145 4.47 -12.88 12.79
C ASP A 145 4.55 -14.37 13.11
N SER A 146 5.59 -15.01 12.60
CA SER A 146 5.89 -16.39 12.96
C SER A 146 6.63 -16.39 14.29
N ARG A 147 6.17 -17.23 15.24
CA ARG A 147 6.97 -17.50 16.44
C ARG A 147 8.31 -18.05 15.95
N PRO A 148 9.46 -17.55 16.46
CA PRO A 148 10.76 -18.02 15.99
C PRO A 148 10.79 -19.54 16.09
N VAL A 149 11.26 -20.21 15.01
CA VAL A 149 11.36 -21.67 14.96
C VAL A 149 12.10 -22.20 16.18
N GLU A 150 13.13 -21.48 16.63
CA GLU A 150 13.87 -21.76 17.87
C GLU A 150 12.96 -21.93 19.10
N ARG A 151 11.93 -21.09 19.24
CA ARG A 151 10.97 -21.18 20.36
C ARG A 151 10.08 -22.40 20.24
N LEU A 152 9.65 -22.73 19.02
CA LEU A 152 8.87 -23.95 18.76
C LEU A 152 9.71 -25.21 18.97
N CYS A 153 10.96 -25.21 18.48
CA CYS A 153 11.94 -26.27 18.73
C CYS A 153 12.24 -26.45 20.22
N ALA A 154 12.43 -25.35 20.97
CA ALA A 154 12.64 -25.39 22.41
C ALA A 154 11.41 -25.94 23.17
N GLN A 155 10.19 -25.62 22.72
CA GLN A 155 8.96 -26.17 23.28
C GLN A 155 8.77 -27.66 22.91
N ALA A 156 9.21 -28.08 21.72
CA ALA A 156 9.17 -29.47 21.29
C ALA A 156 10.18 -30.33 22.07
N ALA A 157 11.37 -29.80 22.38
CA ALA A 157 12.39 -30.45 23.19
C ALA A 157 12.12 -30.41 24.71
N ASN A 158 10.84 -30.39 25.12
CA ASN A 158 10.49 -30.40 26.53
C ASN A 158 10.78 -31.80 27.15
N PRO A 159 11.07 -31.89 28.47
CA PRO A 159 11.44 -33.15 29.12
C PRO A 159 10.40 -34.26 28.94
N ASN A 160 9.12 -33.91 28.87
CA ASN A 160 8.03 -34.86 28.72
C ASN A 160 7.99 -35.47 27.30
N ALA A 161 8.12 -34.62 26.26
CA ALA A 161 8.17 -35.06 24.86
C ALA A 161 9.42 -35.89 24.56
N ASN A 162 10.57 -35.48 25.11
CA ASN A 162 11.81 -36.28 25.03
C ASN A 162 11.66 -37.62 25.76
N GLY A 163 11.03 -37.65 26.94
CA GLY A 163 10.73 -38.89 27.67
C GLY A 163 9.91 -39.87 26.83
N CYS A 164 8.75 -39.43 26.31
CA CYS A 164 7.90 -40.26 25.45
C CYS A 164 8.64 -40.77 24.19
N TYR A 165 9.49 -39.95 23.57
CA TYR A 165 10.30 -40.36 22.42
C TYR A 165 11.28 -41.50 22.78
N TRP A 166 11.98 -41.38 23.91
CA TRP A 166 12.91 -42.40 24.36
C TRP A 166 12.22 -43.68 24.83
N ASP A 167 11.01 -43.57 25.40
CA ASP A 167 10.21 -44.74 25.80
C ASP A 167 9.74 -45.53 24.56
N LEU A 168 9.21 -44.85 23.54
CA LEU A 168 8.83 -45.47 22.26
C LEU A 168 10.01 -46.16 21.56
N LEU A 169 11.20 -45.56 21.63
CA LEU A 169 12.42 -46.15 21.09
C LEU A 169 12.85 -47.43 21.85
N ARG A 170 12.65 -47.45 23.17
CA ARG A 170 12.98 -48.59 24.00
C ARG A 170 12.05 -49.78 23.73
N ASP A 171 10.79 -49.52 23.42
CA ASP A 171 9.81 -50.56 23.10
C ASP A 171 10.05 -51.22 21.72
N MET A 172 10.87 -50.61 20.86
CA MET A 172 11.18 -51.13 19.51
C MET A 172 12.49 -51.94 19.42
N ILE A 173 13.30 -52.00 20.50
CA ILE A 173 14.59 -52.71 20.56
C ILE A 173 14.47 -53.90 21.51
#